data_AF-A0A2A2H8Z2-F1
#
_entry.id   AF-A0A2A2H8Z2-F1
#
_cell.length_a   1.000
_cell.length_b   1.000
_cell.length_c   1.000
_cell.angle_alpha   90.00
_cell.angle_beta   90.00
_cell.angle_gamma   90.00
#
_symmetry.space_group_name_H-M   'P 1'
#
loop_
_entity.id
_entity.type
_entity.pdbx_description
1 polymer ?
#
loop_
_entity_poly.entity_id
_entity_poly.type
_entity_poly.pdbx_seq_one_letter_code
_entity_poly.pdbx_strand_id
1 'polypeptide(L)'
;MTDITPLTQELQDTIKKDMIQGYRDEEGQKAYPKLTEAATWYKVSYDSLKQKARKWNWRQKREEYQNKVKRKVAEKKEIDKLSESEAEAIVVEDIKFNRTANKLRREADKQLDLLDKGEVIIKVLEDGTLIKGRPSNTPYQLMNLGRALESAQKVSKLAAGEPTEHTKEEINGTIKQEPIDKFNNIMDKALEKLDEPVQHGE
;
A
#
# COMPACT_ATOMS: atom_id res chain seq x y z
N MET A 1 39.04 -12.28 -15.32
CA MET A 1 37.89 -13.05 -14.83
C MET A 1 36.96 -12.05 -14.16
N THR A 2 35.73 -11.88 -14.65
CA THR A 2 34.74 -11.03 -14.00
C THR A 2 34.24 -11.75 -12.76
N ASP A 3 34.39 -11.16 -11.58
CA ASP A 3 33.87 -11.69 -10.34
C ASP A 3 32.34 -11.78 -10.43
N ILE A 4 31.84 -13.02 -10.48
CA ILE A 4 30.40 -13.30 -10.53
C ILE A 4 29.89 -13.31 -9.10
N THR A 5 28.99 -12.38 -8.77
CA THR A 5 28.33 -12.33 -7.48
C THR A 5 27.36 -13.50 -7.34
N PRO A 6 27.37 -14.23 -6.20
CA PRO A 6 26.39 -15.28 -5.96
C PRO A 6 24.98 -14.70 -5.86
N LEU A 7 24.02 -15.41 -6.45
CA LEU A 7 22.62 -14.97 -6.53
C LEU A 7 21.87 -15.24 -5.20
N THR A 8 22.11 -14.40 -4.20
CA THR A 8 21.41 -14.45 -2.90
C THR A 8 19.93 -14.11 -3.04
N GLN A 9 19.11 -14.46 -2.04
CA GLN A 9 17.67 -14.19 -2.07
C GLN A 9 17.38 -12.67 -2.06
N GLU A 10 18.14 -11.91 -1.27
CA GLU A 10 18.03 -10.44 -1.22
C GLU A 10 18.33 -9.82 -2.58
N LEU A 11 19.41 -10.28 -3.23
CA LEU A 11 19.78 -9.78 -4.56
C LEU A 11 18.72 -10.13 -5.60
N GLN A 12 18.11 -11.32 -5.53
CA GLN A 12 16.99 -11.69 -6.40
C GLN A 12 15.80 -10.75 -6.22
N ASP A 13 15.47 -10.38 -4.98
CA ASP A 13 14.34 -9.50 -4.70
C ASP A 13 14.60 -8.07 -5.17
N THR A 14 15.84 -7.57 -5.06
CA THR A 14 16.27 -6.29 -5.63
C THR A 14 16.19 -6.30 -7.15
N ILE A 15 16.79 -7.29 -7.83
CA ILE A 15 16.74 -7.41 -9.29
C ILE A 15 15.30 -7.48 -9.77
N LYS A 16 14.46 -8.29 -9.10
CA LYS A 16 13.05 -8.43 -9.43
C LYS A 16 12.30 -7.11 -9.26
N LYS A 17 12.58 -6.35 -8.21
CA LYS A 17 11.98 -5.03 -7.97
C LYS A 17 12.36 -4.08 -9.11
N ASP A 18 13.63 -3.97 -9.45
CA ASP A 18 14.13 -3.02 -10.45
C ASP A 18 13.69 -3.41 -11.87
N MET A 19 13.57 -4.71 -12.15
CA MET A 19 12.96 -5.19 -13.40
C MET A 19 11.47 -4.86 -13.51
N ILE A 20 10.71 -4.75 -12.42
CA ILE A 20 9.27 -4.46 -12.46
C ILE A 20 9.02 -2.95 -12.38
N GLN A 21 9.72 -2.26 -11.47
CA GLN A 21 9.48 -0.86 -11.14
C GLN A 21 10.33 0.08 -12.00
N GLY A 22 11.42 -0.39 -12.60
CA GLY A 22 12.44 0.42 -13.25
C GLY A 22 13.52 0.85 -12.27
N TYR A 23 14.71 1.09 -12.79
CA TYR A 23 15.85 1.69 -12.08
C TYR A 23 16.02 3.13 -12.57
N ARG A 24 16.43 4.03 -11.67
CA ARG A 24 16.81 5.40 -12.03
C ARG A 24 18.32 5.46 -12.09
N ASP A 25 18.84 5.81 -13.26
CA ASP A 25 20.27 6.05 -13.44
C ASP A 25 20.72 7.34 -12.71
N GLU A 26 22.03 7.61 -12.78
CA GLU A 26 22.64 8.79 -12.17
C GLU A 26 22.10 10.11 -12.74
N GLU A 27 21.54 10.08 -13.96
CA GLU A 27 20.88 11.22 -14.61
C GLU A 27 19.40 11.35 -14.18
N GLY A 28 18.90 10.42 -13.37
CA GLY A 28 17.52 10.37 -12.92
C GLY A 28 16.53 9.84 -13.97
N GLN A 29 17.02 9.39 -15.12
CA GLN A 29 16.21 8.78 -16.16
C GLN A 29 15.83 7.35 -15.79
N LYS A 30 14.58 7.01 -16.11
CA LYS A 30 14.00 5.73 -15.74
C LYS A 30 14.24 4.70 -16.83
N ALA A 31 15.09 3.71 -16.54
CA ALA A 31 15.37 2.61 -17.43
C ALA A 31 14.73 1.31 -16.92
N TYR A 32 14.16 0.54 -17.84
CA TYR A 32 13.62 -0.79 -17.56
C TYR A 32 14.56 -1.87 -18.08
N PRO A 33 15.46 -2.41 -17.24
CA PRO A 33 16.49 -3.31 -17.74
C PRO A 33 15.88 -4.56 -18.38
N LYS A 34 16.50 -4.99 -19.47
CA LYS A 34 16.34 -6.35 -19.98
C LYS A 34 17.06 -7.33 -19.05
N LEU A 35 16.73 -8.61 -19.16
CA LEU A 35 17.35 -9.66 -18.34
C LEU A 35 18.88 -9.71 -18.50
N THR A 36 19.38 -9.42 -19.71
CA THR A 36 20.82 -9.35 -20.04
C THR A 36 21.50 -8.15 -19.40
N GLU A 37 20.84 -6.99 -19.42
CA GLU A 37 21.31 -5.75 -18.80
C GLU A 37 21.35 -5.91 -17.28
N ALA A 38 20.27 -6.44 -16.68
CA ALA A 38 20.23 -6.74 -15.26
C ALA A 38 21.36 -7.72 -14.84
N ALA A 39 21.60 -8.79 -15.60
CA ALA A 39 22.70 -9.71 -15.30
C ALA A 39 24.06 -8.99 -15.27
N THR A 40 24.26 -8.04 -16.19
CA THR A 40 25.47 -7.22 -16.27
C THR A 40 25.58 -6.24 -15.10
N TRP A 41 24.49 -5.53 -14.77
CA TRP A 41 24.47 -4.52 -13.71
C TRP A 41 24.78 -5.10 -12.33
N TYR A 42 24.18 -6.24 -11.97
CA TYR A 42 24.41 -6.88 -10.67
C TYR A 42 25.57 -7.88 -10.68
N LYS A 43 26.28 -8.00 -11.81
CA LYS A 43 27.40 -8.95 -12.00
C LYS A 43 26.99 -10.39 -11.64
N VAL A 44 25.80 -10.81 -12.05
CA VAL A 44 25.29 -12.16 -11.80
C VAL A 44 25.29 -12.98 -13.09
N SER A 45 25.44 -14.30 -12.97
CA SER A 45 25.34 -15.19 -14.13
C SER A 45 23.96 -15.07 -14.80
N TYR A 46 23.96 -14.82 -16.11
CA TYR A 46 22.75 -14.69 -16.91
C TYR A 46 21.88 -15.93 -16.83
N ASP A 47 22.47 -17.12 -16.91
CA ASP A 47 21.71 -18.38 -16.89
C ASP A 47 21.04 -18.61 -15.53
N SER A 48 21.75 -18.32 -14.44
CA SER A 48 21.21 -18.39 -13.09
C SER A 48 20.03 -17.42 -12.91
N LEU A 49 20.19 -16.19 -13.37
CA LEU A 49 19.13 -15.19 -13.31
C LEU A 49 17.93 -15.57 -14.19
N LYS A 50 18.17 -16.09 -15.40
CA LYS A 50 17.13 -16.54 -16.34
C LYS A 50 16.26 -17.63 -15.77
N GLN A 51 16.85 -18.62 -15.11
CA GLN A 51 16.09 -19.70 -14.46
C GLN A 51 15.14 -19.18 -13.37
N LYS A 52 15.59 -18.21 -12.56
CA LYS A 52 14.77 -17.59 -11.52
C LYS A 52 13.71 -16.65 -12.11
N ALA A 53 14.10 -15.81 -13.05
CA ALA A 53 13.23 -14.81 -13.67
C ALA A 53 12.01 -15.40 -14.37
N ARG A 54 12.12 -16.62 -14.93
CA ARG A 54 10.98 -17.36 -15.49
C ARG A 54 9.84 -17.55 -14.49
N LYS A 55 10.13 -17.71 -13.20
CA LYS A 55 9.13 -17.92 -12.15
C LYS A 55 8.47 -16.63 -11.66
N TRP A 56 9.00 -15.47 -12.04
CA TRP A 56 8.55 -14.20 -11.46
C TRP A 56 7.37 -13.57 -12.20
N ASN A 57 7.12 -13.97 -13.45
CA ASN A 57 6.19 -13.31 -14.38
C ASN A 57 6.44 -11.78 -14.45
N TRP A 58 7.72 -11.40 -14.49
CA TRP A 58 8.13 -10.00 -14.32
C TRP A 58 7.65 -9.09 -15.45
N ARG A 59 7.47 -9.60 -16.67
CA ARG A 59 6.95 -8.82 -17.81
C ARG A 59 5.51 -8.38 -17.57
N GLN A 60 4.65 -9.34 -17.24
CA GLN A 60 3.25 -9.06 -16.89
C GLN A 60 3.17 -8.12 -15.69
N LYS A 61 3.96 -8.36 -14.63
CA LYS A 61 3.96 -7.49 -13.44
C LYS A 61 4.47 -6.08 -13.73
N ARG A 62 5.44 -5.93 -14.63
CA ARG A 62 5.92 -4.62 -15.11
C ARG A 62 4.79 -3.89 -15.82
N GLU A 63 4.09 -4.55 -16.72
CA GLU A 63 2.95 -3.98 -17.45
C GLU A 63 1.83 -3.57 -16.49
N GLU A 64 1.45 -4.44 -15.54
CA GLU A 64 0.48 -4.12 -14.49
C GLU A 64 0.92 -2.91 -13.65
N TYR A 65 2.21 -2.83 -13.29
CA TYR A 65 2.76 -1.70 -12.56
C TYR A 65 2.71 -0.41 -13.39
N GLN A 66 3.15 -0.45 -14.65
CA GLN A 66 3.10 0.69 -15.57
C GLN A 66 1.67 1.17 -15.79
N ASN A 67 0.71 0.25 -15.96
CA ASN A 67 -0.70 0.59 -16.11
C ASN A 67 -1.25 1.24 -14.84
N LYS A 68 -0.87 0.76 -13.64
CA LYS A 68 -1.23 1.40 -12.37
C LYS A 68 -0.67 2.81 -12.25
N VAL A 69 0.61 3.02 -12.57
CA VAL A 69 1.23 4.34 -12.56
C VAL A 69 0.53 5.27 -13.56
N LYS A 70 0.35 4.84 -14.80
CA LYS A 70 -0.38 5.62 -15.83
C LYS A 70 -1.79 5.98 -15.39
N ARG A 71 -2.51 5.05 -14.78
CA ARG A 71 -3.86 5.29 -14.24
C ARG A 71 -3.85 6.33 -13.13
N LYS A 72 -2.92 6.23 -12.17
CA LYS A 72 -2.77 7.22 -11.08
C LYS A 72 -2.38 8.60 -11.59
N VAL A 73 -1.49 8.67 -12.58
CA VAL A 73 -1.15 9.93 -13.26
C VAL A 73 -2.39 10.50 -13.93
N ALA A 74 -3.16 9.70 -14.68
CA ALA A 74 -4.38 10.16 -15.34
C ALA A 74 -5.44 10.66 -14.34
N GLU A 75 -5.73 9.89 -13.28
CA GLU A 75 -6.68 10.23 -12.22
C GLU A 75 -6.32 11.56 -11.52
N LYS A 76 -5.03 11.81 -11.25
CA LYS A 76 -4.58 13.00 -10.52
C LYS A 76 -4.17 14.18 -11.41
N LYS A 77 -3.99 13.97 -12.72
CA LYS A 77 -3.68 15.07 -13.66
C LYS A 77 -4.87 16.01 -13.83
N GLU A 78 -6.10 15.54 -13.64
CA GLU A 78 -7.29 16.40 -13.64
C GLU A 78 -7.42 17.27 -12.37
N ILE A 79 -6.77 16.89 -11.27
CA ILE A 79 -6.95 17.53 -9.97
C ILE A 79 -5.74 18.41 -9.58
N ASP A 80 -4.50 17.90 -9.67
CA ASP A 80 -3.33 18.55 -9.03
C ASP A 80 -2.04 18.58 -9.88
N LYS A 81 -2.09 18.23 -11.19
CA LYS A 81 -0.88 18.12 -12.05
C LYS A 81 0.25 17.30 -11.40
N LEU A 82 -0.09 16.11 -10.90
CA LEU A 82 0.88 15.21 -10.27
C LEU A 82 2.01 14.81 -11.23
N SER A 83 3.25 14.79 -10.73
CA SER A 83 4.40 14.26 -11.47
C SER A 83 4.37 12.73 -11.53
N GLU A 84 4.94 12.13 -12.58
CA GLU A 84 5.07 10.67 -12.71
C GLU A 84 5.84 10.06 -11.53
N SER A 85 6.85 10.78 -11.01
CA SER A 85 7.61 10.36 -9.83
C SER A 85 6.75 10.25 -8.56
N GLU A 86 5.80 11.16 -8.38
CA GLU A 86 4.91 11.17 -7.22
C GLU A 86 3.86 10.06 -7.35
N ALA A 87 3.32 9.87 -8.56
CA ALA A 87 2.41 8.76 -8.85
C ALA A 87 3.07 7.40 -8.61
N GLU A 88 4.35 7.25 -8.95
CA GLU A 88 5.12 6.03 -8.65
C GLU A 88 5.26 5.77 -7.16
N ALA A 89 5.57 6.81 -6.37
CA ALA A 89 5.69 6.70 -4.92
C ALA A 89 4.37 6.20 -4.31
N ILE A 90 3.24 6.78 -4.75
CA ILE A 90 1.90 6.35 -4.34
C ILE A 90 1.65 4.88 -4.71
N VAL A 91 1.97 4.45 -5.93
CA VAL A 91 1.78 3.04 -6.34
C VAL A 91 2.67 2.09 -5.52
N VAL A 92 3.90 2.50 -5.19
CA VAL A 92 4.80 1.70 -4.35
C VAL A 92 4.23 1.56 -2.93
N GLU A 93 3.68 2.63 -2.38
CA GLU A 93 2.98 2.60 -1.09
C GLU A 93 1.73 1.73 -1.13
N ASP A 94 0.89 1.85 -2.15
CA ASP A 94 -0.29 1.00 -2.38
C ASP A 94 0.09 -0.49 -2.40
N ILE A 95 1.21 -0.83 -3.04
CA ILE A 95 1.73 -2.21 -3.05
C ILE A 95 2.15 -2.65 -1.64
N LYS A 96 2.81 -1.78 -0.86
CA LYS A 96 3.20 -2.09 0.53
C LYS A 96 1.97 -2.28 1.42
N PHE A 97 0.98 -1.40 1.34
CA PHE A 97 -0.27 -1.49 2.07
C PHE A 97 -1.01 -2.79 1.75
N ASN A 98 -1.13 -3.15 0.46
CA ASN A 98 -1.71 -4.43 0.05
C ASN A 98 -0.95 -5.65 0.62
N ARG A 99 0.39 -5.60 0.68
CA ARG A 99 1.18 -6.69 1.29
C ARG A 99 0.90 -6.79 2.79
N THR A 100 0.84 -5.68 3.50
CA THR A 100 0.54 -5.64 4.94
C THR A 100 -0.87 -6.13 5.22
N ALA A 101 -1.86 -5.68 4.46
CA ALA A 101 -3.23 -6.16 4.54
C ALA A 101 -3.33 -7.68 4.35
N ASN A 102 -2.63 -8.23 3.35
CA ASN A 102 -2.59 -9.67 3.13
C ASN A 102 -1.91 -10.44 4.26
N LYS A 103 -0.84 -9.89 4.85
CA LYS A 103 -0.19 -10.49 6.03
C LYS A 103 -1.16 -10.50 7.22
N LEU A 104 -1.83 -9.38 7.49
CA LEU A 104 -2.81 -9.27 8.55
C LEU A 104 -3.96 -10.27 8.36
N ARG A 105 -4.50 -10.37 7.14
CA ARG A 105 -5.53 -11.36 6.80
C ARG A 105 -5.06 -12.79 7.07
N ARG A 106 -3.88 -13.17 6.59
CA ARG A 106 -3.33 -14.53 6.81
C ARG A 106 -3.15 -14.84 8.28
N GLU A 107 -2.71 -13.87 9.07
CA GLU A 107 -2.52 -14.09 10.50
C GLU A 107 -3.86 -14.21 11.22
N ALA A 108 -4.86 -13.39 10.85
CA ALA A 108 -6.22 -13.53 11.34
C ALA A 108 -6.83 -14.89 10.96
N ASP A 109 -6.67 -15.35 9.71
CA ASP A 109 -7.13 -16.66 9.24
C ASP A 109 -6.50 -17.80 10.06
N LYS A 110 -5.19 -17.75 10.33
CA LYS A 110 -4.52 -18.75 11.19
C LYS A 110 -5.06 -18.74 12.62
N GLN A 111 -5.31 -17.56 13.19
CA GLN A 111 -5.88 -17.46 14.54
C GLN A 111 -7.29 -18.03 14.56
N LEU A 112 -8.11 -17.77 13.54
CA LEU A 112 -9.43 -18.40 13.39
C LEU A 112 -9.32 -19.93 13.29
N ASP A 113 -8.39 -20.46 12.48
CA ASP A 113 -8.14 -21.90 12.37
C ASP A 113 -7.74 -22.53 13.73
N LEU A 114 -6.94 -21.83 14.53
CA LEU A 114 -6.55 -22.29 15.87
C LEU A 114 -7.74 -22.30 16.84
N LEU A 115 -8.63 -21.31 16.75
CA LEU A 115 -9.86 -21.24 17.54
C LEU A 115 -10.87 -22.35 17.14
N ASP A 116 -10.92 -22.70 15.85
CA ASP A 116 -11.82 -23.72 15.31
C ASP A 116 -11.35 -25.15 15.66
N LYS A 117 -10.04 -25.40 15.55
CA LYS A 117 -9.44 -26.71 15.88
C LYS A 117 -9.50 -27.08 17.37
N GLY A 118 -9.80 -26.12 18.24
CA GLY A 118 -10.14 -26.39 19.65
C GLY A 118 -9.03 -26.99 20.52
N GLU A 119 -7.80 -27.14 20.01
CA GLU A 119 -6.64 -27.57 20.77
C GLU A 119 -5.55 -26.51 20.70
N VAL A 120 -5.38 -25.76 21.78
CA VAL A 120 -4.21 -24.91 21.98
C VAL A 120 -3.52 -25.36 23.27
N ILE A 121 -2.19 -25.32 23.29
CA ILE A 121 -1.42 -25.58 24.51
C ILE A 121 -1.70 -24.41 25.46
N ILE A 122 -2.48 -24.65 26.52
CA ILE A 122 -2.86 -23.64 27.51
C ILE A 122 -1.74 -23.44 28.52
N LYS A 123 -1.07 -24.53 28.89
CA LYS A 123 -0.02 -24.51 29.89
C LYS A 123 0.95 -25.67 29.69
N VAL A 124 2.24 -25.40 29.88
CA VAL A 124 3.27 -26.43 30.04
C VAL A 124 3.58 -26.51 31.53
N LEU A 125 3.41 -27.68 32.11
CA LEU A 125 3.75 -27.94 33.51
C LEU A 125 5.27 -28.15 33.67
N GLU A 126 5.78 -28.04 34.90
CA GLU A 126 7.22 -28.20 35.20
C GLU A 126 7.76 -29.59 34.87
N ASP A 127 6.88 -30.60 34.81
CA ASP A 127 7.19 -31.99 34.40
C ASP A 127 7.20 -32.18 32.88
N GLY A 128 6.97 -31.12 32.10
CA GLY A 128 6.89 -31.16 30.64
C GLY A 128 5.52 -31.59 30.10
N THR A 129 4.53 -31.83 30.96
CA THR A 129 3.18 -32.20 30.53
C THR A 129 2.48 -31.01 29.86
N LEU A 130 1.97 -31.22 28.65
CA LEU A 130 1.22 -30.22 27.87
C LEU A 130 -0.26 -30.29 28.23
N ILE A 131 -0.79 -29.27 28.89
CA ILE A 131 -2.23 -29.11 29.08
C ILE A 131 -2.78 -28.53 27.78
N LYS A 132 -3.36 -29.40 26.97
CA LYS A 132 -4.22 -29.01 25.84
C LYS A 132 -5.60 -28.69 26.38
N GLY A 133 -6.18 -27.60 25.91
CA GLY A 133 -7.59 -27.35 26.13
C GLY A 133 -8.14 -26.48 25.02
N ARG A 134 -9.47 -26.30 25.08
CA ARG A 134 -10.13 -25.39 24.16
C ARG A 134 -9.76 -23.97 24.57
N PRO A 135 -9.14 -23.15 23.68
CA PRO A 135 -9.05 -21.73 23.96
C PRO A 135 -10.46 -21.25 24.28
N SER A 136 -10.64 -20.49 25.37
CA SER A 136 -11.92 -19.82 25.55
C SER A 136 -12.04 -18.86 24.38
N ASN A 137 -12.83 -19.22 23.38
CA ASN A 137 -13.13 -18.37 22.23
C ASN A 137 -13.93 -17.18 22.77
N THR A 138 -13.23 -16.20 23.36
CA THR A 138 -13.88 -15.06 23.97
C THR A 138 -14.51 -14.25 22.84
N PRO A 139 -15.79 -13.85 22.95
CA PRO A 139 -16.42 -12.95 21.98
C PRO A 139 -15.54 -11.72 21.67
N TYR A 140 -14.73 -11.29 22.63
CA TYR A 140 -13.73 -10.23 22.48
C TYR A 140 -12.61 -10.55 21.48
N GLN A 141 -12.03 -11.75 21.51
CA GLN A 141 -10.99 -12.16 20.54
C GLN A 141 -11.55 -12.23 19.12
N LEU A 142 -12.77 -12.77 18.96
CA LEU A 142 -13.46 -12.80 17.67
C LEU A 142 -13.76 -11.39 17.16
N MET A 143 -14.19 -10.48 18.03
CA MET A 143 -14.41 -9.07 17.68
C MET A 143 -13.12 -8.39 17.20
N ASN A 144 -11.99 -8.64 17.87
CA ASN A 144 -10.71 -8.07 17.48
C ASN A 144 -10.21 -8.62 16.13
N LEU A 145 -10.39 -9.92 15.88
CA LEU A 145 -10.08 -10.53 14.59
C LEU A 145 -10.99 -9.97 13.47
N GLY A 146 -12.28 -9.80 13.75
CA GLY A 146 -13.22 -9.16 12.83
C GLY A 146 -12.79 -7.74 12.44
N ARG A 147 -12.43 -6.91 13.42
CA ARG A 147 -11.92 -5.54 13.18
C ARG A 147 -10.60 -5.53 12.40
N ALA A 148 -9.72 -6.49 12.68
CA ALA A 148 -8.44 -6.62 11.96
C ALA A 148 -8.67 -7.00 10.48
N LEU A 149 -9.59 -7.93 10.22
CA LEU A 149 -9.98 -8.32 8.86
C LEU A 149 -10.66 -7.18 8.11
N GLU A 150 -11.59 -6.47 8.75
CA GLU A 150 -12.25 -5.29 8.19
C GLU A 150 -11.22 -4.20 7.83
N SER A 151 -10.28 -3.93 8.73
CA SER A 151 -9.20 -2.96 8.48
C SER A 151 -8.30 -3.40 7.34
N ALA A 152 -7.92 -4.69 7.28
CA ALA A 152 -7.14 -5.24 6.17
C ALA A 152 -7.87 -5.08 4.84
N GLN A 153 -9.17 -5.36 4.81
CA GLN A 153 -9.99 -5.21 3.62
C GLN A 153 -10.08 -3.75 3.19
N LYS A 154 -10.37 -2.81 4.10
CA LYS A 154 -10.42 -1.37 3.80
C LYS A 154 -9.10 -0.86 3.22
N VAL A 155 -7.98 -1.22 3.84
CA VAL A 155 -6.63 -0.86 3.36
C VAL A 155 -6.37 -1.45 1.97
N SER A 156 -6.77 -2.70 1.73
CA SER A 156 -6.57 -3.34 0.42
C SER A 156 -7.41 -2.71 -0.69
N LYS A 157 -8.69 -2.40 -0.40
CA LYS A 157 -9.60 -1.71 -1.32
C LYS A 157 -9.10 -0.31 -1.66
N LEU A 158 -8.73 0.47 -0.64
CA LEU A 158 -8.13 1.79 -0.81
C LEU A 158 -6.88 1.74 -1.70
N ALA A 159 -5.96 0.82 -1.41
CA ALA A 159 -4.74 0.64 -2.18
C ALA A 159 -4.99 0.09 -3.60
N ALA A 160 -6.16 -0.51 -3.87
CA ALA A 160 -6.58 -0.91 -5.21
C ALA A 160 -7.19 0.26 -6.02
N GLY A 161 -7.50 1.37 -5.35
CA GLY A 161 -8.26 2.49 -5.90
C GLY A 161 -9.77 2.27 -5.89
N GLU A 162 -10.29 1.38 -5.05
CA GLU A 162 -11.73 1.26 -4.86
C GLU A 162 -12.23 2.42 -3.98
N PRO A 163 -13.37 3.06 -4.34
CA PRO A 163 -13.96 4.11 -3.52
C PRO A 163 -14.37 3.55 -2.15
N THR A 164 -14.03 4.27 -1.08
CA THR A 164 -14.53 3.93 0.26
C THR A 164 -16.01 4.25 0.35
N GLU A 165 -16.69 3.68 1.36
CA GLU A 165 -18.10 3.97 1.61
C GLU A 165 -18.35 5.48 1.77
N HIS A 166 -17.41 6.22 2.36
CA HIS A 166 -17.47 7.68 2.46
C HIS A 166 -17.34 8.41 1.10
N THR A 167 -16.59 7.86 0.13
CA THR A 167 -16.51 8.46 -1.22
C THR A 167 -17.79 8.24 -2.01
N LYS A 168 -18.56 7.18 -1.73
CA LYS A 168 -19.83 6.92 -2.44
C LYS A 168 -20.94 7.89 -2.03
N GLU A 169 -20.94 8.38 -0.79
CA GLU A 169 -21.91 9.37 -0.34
C GLU A 169 -21.67 10.75 -0.99
N GLU A 170 -20.43 11.12 -1.30
CA GLU A 170 -20.11 12.36 -2.02
C GLU A 170 -20.43 12.31 -3.52
N ILE A 171 -20.46 11.12 -4.14
CA ILE A 171 -20.72 10.97 -5.58
C ILE A 171 -22.23 10.99 -5.89
N ASN A 172 -23.09 10.61 -4.94
CA ASN A 172 -24.56 10.63 -5.10
C ASN A 172 -25.26 11.76 -4.34
N GLY A 173 -24.59 12.42 -3.41
CA GLY A 173 -25.10 13.62 -2.75
C GLY A 173 -24.52 14.84 -3.46
N THR A 174 -25.37 15.60 -4.14
CA THR A 174 -25.14 17.00 -4.47
C THR A 174 -24.28 17.62 -3.37
N ILE A 175 -23.07 18.09 -3.71
CA ILE A 175 -22.24 18.89 -2.80
C ILE A 175 -23.18 19.92 -2.21
N LYS A 176 -23.58 19.76 -0.94
CA LYS A 176 -24.41 20.76 -0.29
C LYS A 176 -23.50 21.98 -0.28
N GLN A 177 -23.83 23.00 -1.08
CA GLN A 177 -23.08 24.25 -1.16
C GLN A 177 -23.12 25.03 0.18
N GLU A 178 -23.98 24.61 1.11
CA GLU A 178 -24.17 25.22 2.42
C GLU A 178 -22.90 25.46 3.27
N PRO A 179 -21.88 24.58 3.32
CA PRO A 179 -20.67 24.84 4.10
C PRO A 179 -19.79 25.91 3.43
N ILE A 180 -19.74 25.93 2.09
CA ILE A 180 -18.92 26.86 1.32
C ILE A 180 -19.56 28.26 1.36
N ASP A 181 -20.88 28.35 1.21
CA ASP A 181 -21.62 29.61 1.26
C ASP A 181 -21.64 30.23 2.67
N LYS A 182 -21.64 29.39 3.72
CA LYS A 182 -21.45 29.86 5.10
C LYS A 182 -20.04 30.37 5.35
N PHE A 183 -19.01 29.68 4.83
CA PHE A 183 -17.64 30.12 4.98
C PHE A 183 -17.37 31.44 4.25
N ASN A 184 -17.87 31.59 3.02
CA ASN A 184 -17.76 32.82 2.25
C ASN A 184 -18.48 33.99 2.94
N ASN A 185 -19.70 33.79 3.45
CA ASN A 185 -20.42 34.82 4.22
C ASN A 185 -19.70 35.23 5.51
N ILE A 186 -18.99 34.31 6.15
CA ILE A 186 -18.20 34.62 7.36
C ILE A 186 -16.96 35.43 6.99
N MET A 187 -16.29 35.10 5.88
CA MET A 187 -15.11 35.85 5.41
C MET A 187 -15.48 37.24 4.90
N ASP A 188 -16.58 37.38 4.17
CA ASP A 188 -17.05 38.69 3.70
C ASP A 188 -17.41 39.61 4.87
N LYS A 189 -18.09 39.09 5.90
CA LYS A 189 -18.38 39.85 7.14
C LYS A 189 -17.14 40.16 7.98
N ALA A 190 -16.09 39.35 7.90
CA ALA A 190 -14.83 39.61 8.59
C ALA A 190 -14.03 40.71 7.89
N LEU A 191 -14.07 40.76 6.56
CA LEU A 191 -13.44 41.80 5.76
C LEU A 191 -14.17 43.14 5.88
N GLU A 192 -15.50 43.14 5.90
CA GLU A 192 -16.31 44.35 6.08
C GLU A 192 -16.03 45.05 7.43
N LYS A 193 -15.74 44.27 8.48
CA LYS A 193 -15.35 44.79 9.81
C LYS A 193 -13.92 45.33 9.89
N LEU A 194 -13.06 45.00 8.92
CA LEU A 194 -11.70 45.52 8.85
C LEU A 194 -11.62 46.85 8.10
N ASP A 195 -12.65 47.20 7.31
CA ASP A 195 -12.76 48.46 6.57
C ASP A 195 -13.57 49.55 7.31
N GLU A 196 -14.10 49.28 8.51
CA GLU A 196 -14.73 50.31 9.33
C GLU A 196 -13.66 51.27 9.90
N PRO A 197 -13.70 52.58 9.57
CA PRO A 197 -12.74 53.53 10.08
C PRO A 197 -12.89 53.67 11.60
N VAL A 198 -11.78 53.47 12.32
CA VAL A 198 -11.68 53.67 13.77
C VAL A 198 -12.18 55.08 14.09
N GLN A 199 -13.39 55.19 14.64
CA GLN A 199 -13.86 56.43 15.23
C GLN A 199 -13.01 56.71 16.47
N HIS A 200 -12.03 57.61 16.32
CA HIS A 200 -11.40 58.26 17.45
C HIS A 200 -12.47 59.13 18.14
N GLY A 201 -12.98 58.63 19.27
CA GLY A 201 -13.80 59.43 20.17
C GLY A 201 -12.98 60.59 20.72
N GLU A 202 -13.57 61.79 20.67
CA GLU A 202 -13.11 63.00 21.37
C GLU A 202 -13.14 62.84 22.89
#